data_AF-A0AB36VFS5-F1
#
_entry.id   AF-A0AB36VFS5-F1
#
_cell.length_a   1.000
_cell.length_b   1.000
_cell.length_c   1.000
_cell.angle_alpha   90.00
_cell.angle_beta   90.00
_cell.angle_gamma   90.00
#
_symmetry.space_group_name_H-M   'P 1'
#
loop_
_entity.id
_entity.type
_entity.pdbx_description
1 polymer ?
#
loop_
_entity_poly.entity_id
_entity_poly.type
_entity_poly.pdbx_seq_one_letter_code
_entity_poly.pdbx_strand_id
1 'polypeptide(L)'
;MEYKLVKYKDLGTGNGVGEQHIGVTFGLTRATVGGSGLFIKRDGYLMTSTIQSVEVIDGKIHISTRNSLYIFEPITFTPPFAG
;
A
#
# COMPACT_ATOMS: atom_id res chain seq x y z
N MET A 1 0.52 9.91 -7.65
CA MET A 1 -0.34 10.15 -6.48
C MET A 1 0.28 9.42 -5.31
N GLU A 2 0.41 10.08 -4.16
CA GLU A 2 1.02 9.49 -2.98
C GLU A 2 -0.03 8.84 -2.09
N TYR A 3 0.33 7.70 -1.50
CA TYR A 3 -0.54 6.89 -0.68
C TYR A 3 0.18 6.53 0.62
N LYS A 4 -0.50 6.70 1.75
CA LYS A 4 0.03 6.35 3.06
C LYS A 4 -0.38 4.92 3.41
N LEU A 5 0.57 4.06 3.72
CA LEU A 5 0.26 2.75 4.29
C LEU A 5 -0.28 2.97 5.71
N VAL A 6 -1.57 2.76 5.93
CA VAL A 6 -2.21 3.03 7.22
C VAL A 6 -2.43 1.78 8.04
N LYS A 7 -2.50 0.62 7.38
CA LYS A 7 -2.62 -0.65 8.07
C LYS A 7 -1.93 -1.76 7.29
N TYR A 8 -1.25 -2.61 8.04
CA TYR A 8 -0.73 -3.88 7.59
C TYR A 8 -1.29 -4.99 8.47
N LYS A 9 -1.62 -6.13 7.87
CA LYS A 9 -1.97 -7.35 8.59
C LYS A 9 -1.22 -8.51 7.96
N ASP A 10 -0.35 -9.17 8.73
CA ASP A 10 0.21 -10.46 8.36
C ASP A 10 -0.88 -11.53 8.47
N LEU A 11 -0.99 -12.37 7.45
CA LEU A 11 -1.96 -13.46 7.35
C LEU A 11 -1.29 -14.84 7.48
N GLY A 12 0.02 -14.91 7.75
CA GLY A 12 0.66 -16.17 8.11
C GLY A 12 2.11 -16.37 7.66
N THR A 13 2.86 -15.30 7.39
CA THR A 13 4.27 -15.43 6.96
C THR A 13 5.31 -15.20 8.04
N GLY A 14 4.99 -14.50 9.13
CA GLY A 14 5.94 -14.14 10.19
C GLY A 14 7.03 -13.15 9.76
N ASN A 15 7.05 -12.73 8.49
CA ASN A 15 8.02 -11.81 7.90
C ASN A 15 7.34 -10.47 7.60
N GLY A 16 6.83 -9.82 8.65
CA GLY A 16 6.03 -8.60 8.62
C GLY A 16 6.77 -7.34 8.15
N VAL A 17 7.41 -7.37 6.98
CA VAL A 17 8.09 -6.20 6.41
C VAL A 17 7.13 -5.03 6.27
N GLY A 18 5.84 -5.29 6.00
CA GLY A 18 4.82 -4.24 5.94
C GLY A 18 4.51 -3.56 7.29
N GLU A 19 4.73 -4.23 8.42
CA GLU A 19 4.44 -3.67 9.75
C GLU A 19 5.40 -2.52 10.10
N GLN A 20 6.68 -2.66 9.72
CA GLN A 20 7.70 -1.63 9.91
C GLN A 20 7.46 -0.37 9.08
N HIS A 21 6.54 -0.43 8.11
CA HIS A 21 6.28 0.65 7.16
C HIS A 21 4.91 1.29 7.34
N ILE A 22 4.17 0.96 8.41
CA ILE A 22 2.93 1.67 8.75
C ILE A 22 3.25 3.15 8.99
N GLY A 23 2.45 4.02 8.40
CA GLY A 23 2.63 5.47 8.40
C GLY A 23 3.52 6.00 7.28
N VAL A 24 4.22 5.12 6.55
CA VAL A 24 5.08 5.53 5.44
C VAL A 24 4.24 5.85 4.21
N THR A 25 4.65 6.92 3.51
CA THR A 25 4.05 7.35 2.25
C THR A 25 4.81 6.75 1.09
N PHE A 26 4.07 6.20 0.13
CA PHE A 26 4.55 5.58 -1.08
C PHE A 26 3.88 6.18 -2.30
N GLY A 27 4.65 6.38 -3.37
CA GLY A 27 4.12 6.43 -4.71
C GLY A 27 3.68 5.04 -5.12
N LEU A 28 2.39 4.87 -5.42
CA LEU A 28 1.88 3.62 -5.99
C LEU A 28 2.08 3.70 -7.51
N THR A 29 3.08 2.98 -8.02
CA THR A 29 3.43 3.00 -9.46
C THR A 29 2.82 1.81 -10.20
N ARG A 30 2.86 0.61 -9.63
CA ARG A 30 2.31 -0.59 -10.29
C ARG A 30 1.95 -1.70 -9.29
N ALA A 31 0.67 -2.07 -9.30
CA ALA A 31 0.13 -3.26 -8.62
C ALA A 31 -0.75 -4.02 -9.63
N THR A 32 -0.51 -5.31 -9.83
CA THR A 32 -1.26 -6.15 -10.76
C THR A 32 -1.65 -7.48 -10.11
N VAL A 33 -2.91 -7.86 -10.22
CA VAL A 33 -3.40 -9.18 -9.78
C VAL A 33 -2.66 -10.28 -10.55
N GLY A 34 -2.18 -11.31 -9.84
CA GLY A 34 -1.37 -12.39 -10.40
C GLY A 34 0.13 -12.09 -10.55
N GLY A 35 0.57 -10.86 -10.25
CA GLY A 35 1.98 -10.44 -10.30
C GLY A 35 2.50 -9.87 -8.97
N SER A 36 3.79 -9.54 -8.93
CA SER A 36 4.39 -8.82 -7.79
C SER A 36 3.99 -7.34 -7.81
N GLY A 37 3.71 -6.77 -6.64
CA GLY A 37 3.49 -5.33 -6.48
C GLY A 37 4.76 -4.59 -6.09
N LEU A 38 4.91 -3.36 -6.58
CA LEU A 38 6.00 -2.46 -6.21
C LEU A 38 5.45 -1.12 -5.69
N PHE A 39 5.75 -0.81 -4.43
CA PHE A 39 5.47 0.50 -3.83
C PHE A 39 6.78 1.27 -3.70
N ILE A 40 6.84 2.49 -4.24
CA ILE A 40 8.09 3.25 -4.34
C ILE A 40 8.08 4.41 -3.34
N LYS A 41 9.17 4.57 -2.59
CA LYS A 41 9.48 5.75 -1.78
C LYS A 41 10.76 6.39 -2.34
N ARG A 42 10.97 7.69 -2.12
CA ARG A 42 12.15 8.44 -2.57
C ARG A 42 13.50 7.77 -2.23
N ASP A 43 13.53 6.96 -1.17
CA ASP A 43 14.73 6.26 -0.66
C ASP A 43 14.56 4.73 -0.54
N GLY A 44 13.65 4.10 -1.29
CA GLY A 44 13.50 2.64 -1.25
C GLY A 44 12.23 2.12 -1.88
N TYR A 45 12.10 0.80 -1.91
CA TYR A 45 10.92 0.13 -2.43
C TYR A 45 10.39 -0.91 -1.43
N LEU A 46 9.07 -0.97 -1.30
CA LEU A 46 8.40 -2.10 -0.68
C LEU A 46 7.97 -3.03 -1.82
N MET A 47 8.64 -4.17 -1.93
CA MET A 47 8.24 -5.25 -2.81
C MET A 47 7.25 -6.14 -2.08
N THR A 48 6.13 -6.44 -2.74
CA THR A 48 5.18 -7.42 -2.25
C THR A 48 5.10 -8.61 -3.20
N SER A 49 4.85 -9.79 -2.61
CA SER A 49 4.64 -11.04 -3.34
C SER A 49 3.37 -10.99 -4.19
N THR A 50 3.04 -12.10 -4.86
CA THR A 50 1.88 -12.25 -5.73
C THR A 50 0.61 -11.64 -5.13
N ILE A 51 0.10 -10.61 -5.80
CA ILE A 51 -1.15 -9.95 -5.45
C ILE A 51 -2.32 -10.85 -5.85
N GLN A 52 -3.22 -11.10 -4.92
CA GLN A 52 -4.45 -11.87 -5.14
C GLN A 52 -5.63 -10.97 -5.45
N SER A 53 -5.74 -9.82 -4.77
CA SER A 53 -6.77 -8.82 -5.06
C SER A 53 -6.29 -7.40 -4.82
N VAL A 54 -6.88 -6.46 -5.57
CA VAL A 54 -6.78 -5.01 -5.35
C VAL A 54 -8.19 -4.46 -5.36
N GLU A 55 -8.61 -3.87 -4.25
CA GLU A 55 -9.97 -3.38 -4.04
C GLU A 55 -9.93 -1.96 -3.49
N VAL A 56 -10.92 -1.15 -3.85
CA VAL A 56 -11.12 0.18 -3.24
C VAL A 56 -12.33 0.09 -2.33
N ILE A 57 -12.11 0.20 -1.02
CA ILE A 57 -13.13 0.07 0.02
C ILE A 57 -13.05 1.33 0.88
N ASP A 58 -14.17 2.04 1.04
CA ASP A 58 -14.26 3.29 1.83
C ASP A 58 -13.20 4.34 1.43
N GLY A 59 -12.87 4.42 0.13
CA GLY A 59 -11.86 5.34 -0.41
C GLY A 59 -10.41 4.94 -0.13
N LYS A 60 -10.18 3.76 0.47
CA LYS A 60 -8.86 3.19 0.74
C LYS A 60 -8.55 2.09 -0.26
N ILE A 61 -7.27 1.96 -0.64
CA ILE A 61 -6.81 0.89 -1.51
C ILE A 61 -6.39 -0.29 -0.64
N HIS A 62 -7.08 -1.41 -0.78
CA HIS A 62 -6.80 -2.67 -0.12
C HIS A 62 -6.09 -3.59 -1.10
N ILE A 63 -4.87 -3.99 -0.78
CA ILE A 63 -4.08 -4.92 -1.58
C ILE A 63 -3.86 -6.19 -0.77
N SER A 64 -4.49 -7.26 -1.21
CA SER A 64 -4.36 -8.58 -0.60
C SER A 64 -3.35 -9.40 -1.37
N THR A 65 -2.38 -9.94 -0.65
CA THR A 65 -1.52 -11.02 -1.14
C THR A 65 -1.85 -12.30 -0.41
N ARG A 66 -1.21 -13.40 -0.79
CA ARG A 66 -1.37 -14.71 -0.13
C ARG A 66 -1.24 -14.62 1.39
N ASN A 67 -0.34 -13.79 1.89
CA ASN A 67 0.06 -13.79 3.29
C ASN A 67 -0.04 -12.41 3.95
N SER A 68 -0.56 -11.41 3.27
CA SER A 68 -0.59 -10.06 3.84
C SER A 68 -1.73 -9.24 3.25
N LEU A 69 -2.27 -8.35 4.07
CA LEU A 69 -3.18 -7.31 3.64
C LEU A 69 -2.54 -5.94 3.90
N TYR A 70 -2.45 -5.14 2.86
CA TYR A 70 -1.98 -3.75 2.91
C TYR A 70 -3.15 -2.82 2.65
N ILE A 71 -3.34 -1.81 3.50
CA ILE A 71 -4.38 -0.80 3.34
C ILE A 71 -3.72 0.56 3.22
N PHE A 72 -3.99 1.22 2.11
CA PHE A 72 -3.44 2.52 1.78
C PHE A 72 -4.54 3.57 1.73
N GLU A 73 -4.25 4.74 2.28
CA GLU A 73 -5.07 5.93 2.12
C GLU A 73 -4.46 6.86 1.08
N PRO A 74 -5.23 7.37 0.11
CA PRO A 74 -4.76 8.42 -0.77
C PRO A 74 -4.45 9.65 0.09
N ILE A 75 -3.26 10.22 -0.10
CA ILE A 75 -2.97 11.54 0.47
C ILE A 75 -3.71 12.54 -0.43
N THR A 76 -4.89 12.95 0.00
CA THR A 76 -5.58 14.08 -0.60
C THR A 76 -4.72 15.30 -0.36
N PHE A 77 -4.05 15.74 -1.42
CA PHE A 77 -3.48 17.07 -1.45
C PHE A 77 -4.66 18.03 -1.29
N THR A 78 -4.82 18.60 -0.09
CA THR A 78 -5.77 19.70 0.08
C THR A 78 -5.00 20.92 -0.42
N PRO A 79 -5.29 21.47 -1.61
CA PRO A 79 -4.62 22.67 -2.04
C PRO A 79 -4.89 23.76 -0.98
N PRO A 80 -3.87 24.53 -0.55
CA PRO A 80 -4.02 25.44 0.59
C PRO A 80 -4.98 26.61 0.38
N PHE A 81 -5.70 26.72 -0.76
CA PHE A 81 -6.63 27.81 -1.01
C PHE A 81 -7.85 27.33 -1.80
N ALA A 82 -8.94 27.05 -1.07
CA ALA A 82 -10.30 27.24 -1.54
C ALA A 82 -10.93 28.28 -0.62
N GLY A 83 -10.54 29.54 -0.84
CA GLY A 83 -11.01 30.72 -0.12
C GLY A 83 -11.15 31.87 -1.09
#